data_AF-A0A917G1Y5-F1
#
_entry.id   AF-A0A917G1Y5-F1
#
_cell.length_a   1.000
_cell.length_b   1.000
_cell.length_c   1.000
_cell.angle_alpha   90.00
_cell.angle_beta   90.00
_cell.angle_gamma   90.00
#
_symmetry.space_group_name_H-M   'P 1'
#
loop_
_entity.id
_entity.type
_entity.pdbx_description
1 polymer ?
#
loop_
_entity_poly.entity_id
_entity_poly.type
_entity_poly.pdbx_seq_one_letter_code
_entity_poly.pdbx_strand_id
1 'polypeptide(L)'
;MDITTPQRLYHGTTDNLVPSFRKKLLDSQYWRPGRDFGEGFYTTISAAQARKWAHKAARSDITGSVSACVLEIEMVSMPPRVDPRVFLSDSLAWASFIMDHRKVTIKGKDPCKKHPDVIIGPMADSDTGKIVQEAVQLNKDEEWFYQQITRSLSGRRMDSLKLGNQVVFSSEKWESYLRLVGYNIYVGGRWIYHENSSATESV
;
A
#
# COMPACT_ATOMS: atom_id res chain seq x y z
N MET A 1 18.53 10.81 16.64
CA MET A 1 18.56 10.59 15.18
C MET A 1 17.26 11.17 14.66
N ASP A 2 17.32 12.30 13.97
CA ASP A 2 16.12 12.96 13.46
C ASP A 2 15.72 12.29 12.14
N ILE A 3 14.57 11.62 12.14
CA ILE A 3 14.01 10.98 10.96
C ILE A 3 13.08 12.00 10.30
N THR A 4 13.41 12.44 9.10
CA THR A 4 12.51 13.25 8.26
C THR A 4 11.63 12.31 7.45
N THR A 5 10.33 12.37 7.65
CA THR A 5 9.35 11.56 6.91
C THR A 5 8.81 12.32 5.70
N PRO A 6 8.36 11.63 4.64
CA PRO A 6 7.61 12.30 3.57
C PRO A 6 6.34 12.92 4.16
N GLN A 7 6.15 14.21 3.93
CA GLN A 7 4.98 14.93 4.43
C GLN A 7 3.68 14.48 3.76
N ARG A 8 3.75 14.00 2.51
CA ARG A 8 2.58 13.60 1.71
C ARG A 8 2.66 12.15 1.28
N LEU A 9 1.53 11.47 1.44
CA LEU A 9 1.29 10.09 1.07
C LEU A 9 0.00 10.01 0.25
N TYR A 10 -0.06 9.04 -0.65
CA TYR A 10 -1.18 8.84 -1.56
C TYR A 10 -1.73 7.43 -1.45
N HIS A 11 -3.05 7.30 -1.47
CA HIS A 11 -3.75 6.02 -1.49
C HIS A 11 -4.71 5.95 -2.68
N GLY A 12 -4.57 4.93 -3.51
CA GLY A 12 -5.47 4.70 -4.64
C GLY A 12 -6.66 3.84 -4.24
N THR A 13 -7.86 4.35 -4.47
CA THR A 13 -9.14 3.75 -4.08
C THR A 13 -10.25 4.15 -5.06
N THR A 14 -11.51 4.07 -4.65
CA THR A 14 -12.70 4.48 -5.40
C THR A 14 -13.48 5.57 -4.67
N ASP A 15 -14.17 6.42 -5.41
CA ASP A 15 -14.90 7.61 -4.91
C ASP A 15 -15.98 7.28 -3.87
N ASN A 16 -16.70 6.19 -4.05
CA ASN A 16 -17.71 5.71 -3.11
C ASN A 16 -17.16 5.40 -1.69
N LEU A 17 -15.85 5.21 -1.54
CA LEU A 17 -15.20 4.95 -0.24
C LEU A 17 -14.74 6.24 0.48
N VAL A 18 -14.77 7.40 -0.20
CA VAL A 18 -14.34 8.67 0.39
C VAL A 18 -15.08 8.98 1.71
N PRO A 19 -16.41 8.82 1.84
CA PRO A 19 -17.10 9.06 3.12
C PRO A 19 -16.56 8.20 4.27
N SER A 20 -16.23 6.94 4.01
CA SER A 20 -15.65 6.04 5.01
C SER A 20 -14.26 6.52 5.47
N PHE A 21 -13.40 6.91 4.53
CA PHE A 21 -12.08 7.44 4.86
C PHE A 21 -12.12 8.79 5.58
N ARG A 22 -13.14 9.62 5.33
CA ARG A 22 -13.36 10.86 6.11
C ARG A 22 -13.78 10.58 7.54
N LYS A 23 -14.43 9.43 7.81
CA LYS A 23 -14.83 9.02 9.15
C LYS A 23 -13.67 8.39 9.93
N LYS A 24 -12.89 7.53 9.29
CA LYS A 24 -11.73 6.85 9.87
C LYS A 24 -10.78 6.44 8.73
N LEU A 25 -9.53 6.91 8.76
CA LEU A 25 -8.57 6.65 7.69
C LEU A 25 -8.00 5.22 7.79
N LEU A 26 -7.59 4.82 8.98
CA LEU A 26 -7.04 3.50 9.30
C LEU A 26 -8.10 2.67 10.01
N ASP A 27 -8.74 1.81 9.23
CA ASP A 27 -9.73 0.89 9.75
C ASP A 27 -9.40 -0.55 9.36
N SER A 28 -8.87 -1.26 10.36
CA SER A 28 -8.40 -2.64 10.28
C SER A 28 -9.48 -3.62 9.84
N GLN A 29 -10.76 -3.28 9.97
CA GLN A 29 -11.85 -4.11 9.47
C GLN A 29 -11.79 -4.31 7.94
N TYR A 30 -11.22 -3.36 7.20
CA TYR A 30 -11.08 -3.41 5.73
C TYR A 30 -9.73 -3.95 5.25
N TRP A 31 -8.76 -4.15 6.15
CA TRP A 31 -7.47 -4.73 5.79
C TRP A 31 -7.62 -6.20 5.41
N ARG A 32 -6.86 -6.62 4.40
CA ARG A 32 -6.95 -7.97 3.83
C ARG A 32 -5.61 -8.69 3.95
N PRO A 33 -5.60 -9.99 4.27
CA PRO A 33 -4.40 -10.81 4.20
C PRO A 33 -3.97 -10.98 2.73
N GLY A 34 -2.82 -11.63 2.49
CA GLY A 34 -2.36 -11.94 1.14
C GLY A 34 -1.86 -10.73 0.36
N ARG A 35 -1.38 -9.70 1.06
CA ARG A 35 -0.72 -8.51 0.51
C ARG A 35 0.78 -8.56 0.77
N ASP A 36 1.54 -7.71 0.08
CA ASP A 36 3.02 -7.75 0.12
C ASP A 36 3.57 -7.69 1.54
N PHE A 37 3.03 -6.78 2.36
CA PHE A 37 3.50 -6.55 3.72
C PHE A 37 2.43 -6.89 4.77
N GLY A 38 1.52 -7.81 4.45
CA GLY A 38 0.45 -8.22 5.36
C GLY A 38 -0.73 -7.24 5.43
N GLU A 39 -1.53 -7.38 6.48
CA GLU A 39 -2.69 -6.51 6.71
C GLU A 39 -2.26 -5.10 7.12
N GLY A 40 -2.80 -4.10 6.43
CA GLY A 40 -2.48 -2.71 6.71
C GLY A 40 -3.13 -1.75 5.74
N PHE A 41 -2.93 -0.46 5.99
CA PHE A 41 -3.31 0.62 5.11
C PHE A 41 -2.13 1.00 4.20
N TYR A 42 -2.27 0.71 2.90
CA TYR A 42 -1.20 0.85 1.92
C TYR A 42 -1.23 2.23 1.27
N THR A 43 -0.12 2.93 1.35
CA THR A 43 0.09 4.24 0.72
C THR A 43 1.39 4.26 -0.09
N THR A 44 1.64 5.32 -0.82
CA THR A 44 2.88 5.55 -1.58
C THR A 44 3.24 7.04 -1.57
N ILE A 45 4.51 7.38 -1.81
CA ILE A 45 4.92 8.78 -1.99
C ILE A 45 4.69 9.26 -3.43
N SER A 46 4.29 8.37 -4.34
CA SER A 46 4.07 8.67 -5.76
C SER A 46 2.58 8.79 -6.09
N ALA A 47 2.12 10.02 -6.34
CA ALA A 47 0.75 10.26 -6.82
C ALA A 47 0.47 9.50 -8.13
N ALA A 48 1.45 9.40 -9.03
CA ALA A 48 1.30 8.66 -10.28
C ALA A 48 1.07 7.15 -10.04
N GLN A 49 1.73 6.57 -9.04
CA GLN A 49 1.52 5.19 -8.65
C GLN A 49 0.13 5.00 -8.01
N ALA A 50 -0.27 5.89 -7.09
CA ALA A 50 -1.60 5.84 -6.50
C ALA A 50 -2.72 5.95 -7.55
N ARG A 51 -2.54 6.76 -8.60
CA ARG A 51 -3.48 6.81 -9.75
C ARG A 51 -3.59 5.47 -10.47
N LYS A 52 -2.48 4.75 -10.68
CA LYS A 52 -2.51 3.38 -11.26
C LYS A 52 -3.30 2.42 -10.37
N TRP A 53 -3.10 2.49 -9.04
CA TRP A 53 -3.85 1.70 -8.07
C TRP A 53 -5.35 2.03 -8.09
N ALA A 54 -5.70 3.31 -8.09
CA ALA A 54 -7.09 3.79 -8.14
C ALA A 54 -7.81 3.29 -9.38
N HIS A 55 -7.18 3.38 -10.56
CA HIS A 55 -7.74 2.84 -11.79
C HIS A 55 -7.90 1.31 -11.74
N LYS A 56 -6.95 0.59 -11.12
CA LYS A 56 -7.07 -0.86 -10.94
C LYS A 56 -8.24 -1.21 -10.01
N ALA A 57 -8.42 -0.45 -8.94
CA ALA A 57 -9.53 -0.60 -8.00
C ALA A 57 -10.88 -0.36 -8.71
N ALA A 58 -11.03 0.77 -9.42
CA ALA A 58 -12.25 1.08 -10.16
C ALA A 58 -12.59 0.04 -11.25
N ARG A 59 -11.58 -0.49 -11.97
CA ARG A 59 -11.81 -1.55 -12.97
C ARG A 59 -12.21 -2.91 -12.35
N SER A 60 -11.94 -3.11 -11.06
CA SER A 60 -12.30 -4.34 -10.36
C SER A 60 -13.73 -4.28 -9.81
N ASP A 61 -14.38 -3.12 -9.87
CA ASP A 61 -15.80 -2.93 -9.56
C ASP A 61 -16.66 -3.47 -10.69
N ILE A 62 -17.46 -4.50 -10.40
CA ILE A 62 -18.24 -5.23 -11.40
C ILE A 62 -19.44 -4.40 -11.90
N THR A 63 -19.95 -3.49 -11.07
CA THR A 63 -21.08 -2.62 -11.44
C THR A 63 -20.65 -1.46 -12.35
N GLY A 64 -19.35 -1.16 -12.43
CA GLY A 64 -18.80 -0.08 -13.26
C GLY A 64 -19.28 1.31 -12.83
N SER A 65 -19.74 1.43 -11.58
CA SER A 65 -20.46 2.61 -11.08
C SER A 65 -19.59 3.54 -10.24
N VAL A 66 -18.32 3.20 -10.06
CA VAL A 66 -17.38 3.94 -9.21
C VAL A 66 -16.26 4.56 -10.03
N SER A 67 -15.82 5.74 -9.62
CA SER A 67 -14.71 6.46 -10.23
C SER A 67 -13.41 6.18 -9.49
N ALA A 68 -12.29 6.15 -10.22
CA ALA A 68 -10.96 6.06 -9.61
C ALA A 68 -10.72 7.29 -8.71
N CYS A 69 -10.30 7.06 -7.47
CA CYS A 69 -10.05 8.09 -6.49
C CYS A 69 -8.64 7.96 -5.89
N VAL A 70 -7.94 9.08 -5.71
CA VAL A 70 -6.66 9.12 -5.00
C VAL A 70 -6.80 10.01 -3.78
N LEU A 71 -6.67 9.43 -2.60
CA LEU A 71 -6.60 10.18 -1.36
C LEU A 71 -5.22 10.83 -1.24
N GLU A 72 -5.19 12.04 -0.70
CA GLU A 72 -3.99 12.74 -0.29
C GLU A 72 -3.96 12.83 1.23
N ILE A 73 -2.92 12.27 1.81
CA ILE A 73 -2.76 12.06 3.24
C ILE A 73 -1.48 12.76 3.67
N GLU A 74 -1.58 13.50 4.76
CA GLU A 74 -0.44 14.13 5.39
C GLU A 74 -0.02 13.37 6.63
N MET A 75 1.30 13.18 6.80
CA MET A 75 1.86 12.68 8.04
C MET A 75 2.15 13.86 8.96
N VAL A 76 1.33 14.01 10.01
CA VAL A 76 1.37 15.17 10.91
C VAL A 76 2.52 15.05 11.90
N SER A 77 2.75 13.84 12.42
CA SER A 77 3.84 13.54 13.34
C SER A 77 4.11 12.03 13.37
N MET A 78 5.05 11.59 14.21
CA MET A 78 5.37 10.18 14.43
C MET A 78 4.89 9.74 15.81
N PRO A 79 4.23 8.57 15.95
CA PRO A 79 3.92 8.01 17.25
C PRO A 79 5.20 7.75 18.08
N PRO A 80 5.13 7.85 19.41
CA PRO A 80 6.21 7.38 20.26
C PRO A 80 6.34 5.85 20.13
N ARG A 81 7.58 5.34 20.14
CA ARG A 81 7.89 3.89 20.12
C ARG A 81 7.22 3.16 18.94
N VAL A 82 7.57 3.60 17.73
CA VAL A 82 7.28 2.87 16.50
C VAL A 82 8.34 1.80 16.26
N ASP A 83 7.92 0.63 15.82
CA ASP A 83 8.79 -0.44 15.32
C ASP A 83 8.74 -0.47 13.79
N PRO A 84 9.60 0.29 13.09
CA PRO A 84 9.57 0.36 11.64
C PRO A 84 10.36 -0.79 11.01
N ARG A 85 9.85 -1.32 9.89
CA ARG A 85 10.62 -2.17 8.97
C ARG A 85 10.88 -1.41 7.68
N VAL A 86 12.14 -1.15 7.37
CA VAL A 86 12.52 -0.42 6.15
C VAL A 86 13.34 -1.33 5.23
N PHE A 87 12.87 -1.51 4.01
CA PHE A 87 13.58 -2.12 2.90
C PHE A 87 14.02 -0.99 1.95
N LEU A 88 15.30 -0.61 1.99
CA LEU A 88 15.84 0.47 1.16
C LEU A 88 15.92 0.07 -0.33
N SER A 89 15.98 -1.22 -0.61
CA SER A 89 16.04 -1.80 -1.95
C SER A 89 15.44 -3.21 -1.93
N ASP A 90 15.17 -3.74 -3.11
CA ASP A 90 14.92 -5.15 -3.34
C ASP A 90 16.09 -6.00 -2.81
N SER A 91 15.74 -7.12 -2.19
CA SER A 91 16.69 -8.06 -1.58
C SER A 91 15.98 -9.41 -1.35
N LEU A 92 16.74 -10.47 -1.07
CA LEU A 92 16.16 -11.75 -0.68
C LEU A 92 15.34 -11.64 0.61
N ALA A 93 15.78 -10.86 1.60
CA ALA A 93 15.02 -10.64 2.82
C ALA A 93 13.67 -9.94 2.57
N TRP A 94 13.64 -8.97 1.65
CA TRP A 94 12.39 -8.33 1.19
C TRP A 94 11.48 -9.32 0.47
N ALA A 95 12.03 -10.11 -0.45
CA ALA A 95 11.27 -11.10 -1.20
C ALA A 95 10.69 -12.20 -0.30
N SER A 96 11.50 -12.72 0.63
CA SER A 96 11.09 -13.72 1.62
C SER A 96 9.95 -13.17 2.50
N PHE A 97 10.09 -11.92 2.98
CA PHE A 97 9.03 -11.24 3.72
C PHE A 97 7.73 -11.13 2.91
N ILE A 98 7.80 -10.74 1.63
CA ILE A 98 6.63 -10.69 0.75
C ILE A 98 6.01 -12.07 0.56
N MET A 99 6.84 -13.08 0.28
CA MET A 99 6.38 -14.44 0.03
C MET A 99 5.59 -14.98 1.21
N ASP A 100 6.08 -14.76 2.44
CA ASP A 100 5.42 -15.22 3.66
C ASP A 100 4.08 -14.54 3.90
N HIS A 101 3.97 -13.22 3.69
CA HIS A 101 2.71 -12.50 3.87
C HIS A 101 1.69 -12.81 2.76
N ARG A 102 2.15 -13.03 1.53
CA ARG A 102 1.30 -13.42 0.39
C ARG A 102 0.73 -14.83 0.52
N LYS A 103 1.40 -15.74 1.25
CA LYS A 103 0.88 -17.08 1.57
C LYS A 103 -0.29 -17.06 2.57
N VAL A 104 -0.42 -15.98 3.36
CA VAL A 104 -1.52 -15.87 4.33
C VAL A 104 -2.82 -15.55 3.62
N THR A 105 -3.84 -16.41 3.85
CA THR A 105 -5.19 -16.25 3.28
C THR A 105 -6.25 -15.95 4.33
N ILE A 106 -5.94 -16.12 5.61
CA ILE A 106 -6.89 -15.98 6.72
C ILE A 106 -6.62 -14.65 7.43
N LYS A 107 -7.68 -13.84 7.58
CA LYS A 107 -7.60 -12.55 8.25
C LYS A 107 -7.15 -12.71 9.71
N GLY A 108 -6.27 -11.84 10.17
CA GLY A 108 -5.72 -11.84 11.53
C GLY A 108 -4.62 -12.89 11.77
N LYS A 109 -4.27 -13.71 10.77
CA LYS A 109 -3.04 -14.51 10.83
C LYS A 109 -1.88 -13.68 10.31
N ASP A 110 -0.73 -13.80 10.95
CA ASP A 110 0.49 -13.09 10.58
C ASP A 110 1.70 -14.04 10.65
N PRO A 111 2.61 -14.06 9.66
CA PRO A 111 3.80 -14.89 9.72
C PRO A 111 4.87 -14.31 10.67
N CYS A 112 4.78 -13.03 11.04
CA CYS A 112 5.72 -12.41 11.95
C CYS A 112 5.42 -12.80 13.40
N LYS A 113 6.46 -13.02 14.20
CA LYS A 113 6.32 -13.12 15.67
C LYS A 113 5.76 -11.83 16.27
N LYS A 114 6.16 -10.69 15.70
CA LYS A 114 5.66 -9.35 16.00
C LYS A 114 5.64 -8.59 14.67
N HIS A 115 4.45 -8.24 14.20
CA HIS A 115 4.31 -7.49 12.96
C HIS A 115 4.80 -6.03 13.16
N PRO A 116 5.60 -5.46 12.26
CA PRO A 116 6.04 -4.07 12.36
C PRO A 116 4.86 -3.09 12.30
N ASP A 117 4.99 -1.94 12.96
CA ASP A 117 3.91 -0.94 12.98
C ASP A 117 3.78 -0.18 11.67
N VAL A 118 4.91 0.01 10.99
CA VAL A 118 5.00 0.65 9.67
C VAL A 118 6.06 -0.07 8.86
N ILE A 119 5.76 -0.32 7.59
CA ILE A 119 6.65 -1.00 6.66
C ILE A 119 6.84 -0.11 5.44
N ILE A 120 8.10 0.16 5.10
CA ILE A 120 8.48 0.97 3.94
C ILE A 120 9.35 0.12 3.03
N GLY A 121 9.02 0.04 1.75
CA GLY A 121 9.85 -0.69 0.80
C GLY A 121 9.36 -0.61 -0.64
N PRO A 122 10.08 -1.24 -1.58
CA PRO A 122 9.65 -1.34 -2.95
C PRO A 122 8.38 -2.20 -3.08
N MET A 123 7.57 -1.93 -4.10
CA MET A 123 6.47 -2.83 -4.47
C MET A 123 7.01 -4.11 -5.10
N ALA A 124 6.32 -5.24 -4.96
CA ALA A 124 6.51 -6.36 -5.87
C ALA A 124 5.73 -6.12 -7.17
N ASP A 125 6.32 -6.45 -8.33
CA ASP A 125 5.64 -6.27 -9.63
C ASP A 125 4.65 -7.42 -9.97
N SER A 126 3.97 -7.25 -11.10
CA SER A 126 2.95 -8.05 -11.79
C SER A 126 2.51 -9.34 -11.11
N ASP A 127 1.29 -9.29 -10.59
CA ASP A 127 0.52 -10.41 -10.04
C ASP A 127 1.30 -11.32 -9.08
N THR A 128 1.95 -10.70 -8.10
CA THR A 128 2.61 -11.40 -6.99
C THR A 128 1.75 -12.49 -6.36
N GLY A 129 0.41 -12.34 -6.37
CA GLY A 129 -0.51 -13.37 -5.88
C GLY A 129 -0.42 -14.64 -6.73
N LYS A 130 -0.49 -14.51 -8.05
CA LYS A 130 -0.26 -15.61 -8.99
C LYS A 130 1.16 -16.18 -8.87
N ILE A 131 2.17 -15.33 -8.78
CA ILE A 131 3.57 -15.78 -8.64
C ILE A 131 3.76 -16.63 -7.38
N VAL A 132 3.14 -16.25 -6.24
CA VAL A 132 3.19 -17.05 -5.02
C VAL A 132 2.44 -18.37 -5.17
N GLN A 133 1.29 -18.39 -5.85
CA GLN A 133 0.58 -19.64 -6.14
C GLN A 133 1.44 -20.59 -6.99
N GLU A 134 2.10 -20.07 -8.03
CA GLU A 134 3.04 -20.84 -8.87
C GLU A 134 4.22 -21.35 -8.05
N ALA A 135 4.79 -20.51 -7.17
CA ALA A 135 5.89 -20.91 -6.30
C ALA A 135 5.50 -22.09 -5.40
N VAL A 136 4.30 -22.03 -4.80
CA VAL A 136 3.78 -23.12 -3.95
C VAL A 136 3.53 -24.38 -4.76
N GLN A 137 2.87 -24.27 -5.91
CA GLN A 137 2.55 -25.42 -6.78
C GLN A 137 3.81 -26.13 -7.32
N LEU A 138 4.84 -25.36 -7.66
CA LEU A 138 6.08 -25.86 -8.25
C LEU A 138 7.21 -26.07 -7.23
N ASN A 139 6.91 -25.95 -5.92
CA ASN A 139 7.86 -26.05 -4.82
C ASN A 139 9.12 -25.20 -5.03
N LYS A 140 8.93 -23.93 -5.41
CA LYS A 140 9.99 -22.95 -5.64
C LYS A 140 10.40 -22.25 -4.35
N ASP A 141 11.67 -21.88 -4.29
CA ASP A 141 12.27 -21.16 -3.18
C ASP A 141 12.12 -19.63 -3.31
N GLU A 142 12.62 -18.93 -2.29
CA GLU A 142 12.63 -17.48 -2.20
C GLU A 142 13.51 -16.81 -3.26
N GLU A 143 14.55 -17.48 -3.74
CA GLU A 143 15.42 -16.95 -4.80
C GLU A 143 14.68 -16.93 -6.15
N TRP A 144 13.99 -18.02 -6.49
CA TRP A 144 13.11 -18.04 -7.66
C TRP A 144 12.04 -16.96 -7.56
N PHE A 145 11.39 -16.84 -6.39
CA PHE A 145 10.35 -15.83 -6.16
C PHE A 145 10.88 -14.41 -6.36
N TYR A 146 12.03 -14.09 -5.76
CA TYR A 146 12.72 -12.81 -5.95
C TYR A 146 12.99 -12.50 -7.43
N GLN A 147 13.46 -13.48 -8.19
CA GLN A 147 13.71 -13.32 -9.62
C GLN A 147 12.44 -13.04 -10.43
N GLN A 148 11.27 -13.53 -10.00
CA GLN A 148 10.00 -13.26 -10.67
C GLN A 148 9.47 -11.87 -10.33
N ILE A 149 9.44 -11.49 -9.05
CA ILE A 149 8.83 -10.23 -8.60
C ILE A 149 9.66 -8.98 -8.92
N THR A 150 10.90 -9.17 -9.37
CA THR A 150 11.81 -8.12 -9.85
C THR A 150 11.86 -8.04 -11.38
N ARG A 151 10.90 -8.64 -12.09
CA ARG A 151 10.79 -8.56 -13.55
C ARG A 151 9.46 -7.92 -13.95
N SER A 152 9.55 -7.04 -14.94
CA SER A 152 8.38 -6.52 -15.64
C SER A 152 7.68 -7.61 -16.45
N LEU A 153 6.44 -7.34 -16.87
CA LEU A 153 5.71 -8.15 -17.87
C LEU A 153 6.51 -8.41 -19.15
N SER A 154 7.45 -7.53 -19.51
CA SER A 154 8.34 -7.69 -20.68
C SER A 154 9.59 -8.54 -20.40
N GLY A 155 9.71 -9.13 -19.21
CA GLY A 155 10.85 -9.92 -18.76
C GLY A 155 12.07 -9.10 -18.32
N ARG A 156 12.05 -7.77 -18.51
CA ARG A 156 13.14 -6.87 -18.10
C ARG A 156 13.23 -6.79 -16.58
N ARG A 157 14.45 -6.90 -16.04
CA ARG A 157 14.72 -6.68 -14.62
C ARG A 157 14.39 -5.24 -14.24
N MET A 158 13.66 -5.09 -13.15
CA MET A 158 13.33 -3.82 -12.53
C MET A 158 14.24 -3.61 -11.33
N ASP A 159 14.83 -2.43 -11.27
CA ASP A 159 15.45 -1.93 -10.05
C ASP A 159 14.37 -1.39 -9.10
N SER A 160 14.77 -1.16 -7.85
CA SER A 160 13.89 -0.59 -6.82
C SER A 160 13.24 0.74 -7.20
N LEU A 161 13.88 1.58 -8.01
CA LEU A 161 13.29 2.85 -8.45
C LEU A 161 12.10 2.62 -9.40
N LYS A 162 12.20 1.62 -10.29
CA LYS A 162 11.12 1.25 -11.21
C LYS A 162 9.98 0.51 -10.54
N LEU A 163 10.27 -0.27 -9.50
CA LEU A 163 9.24 -0.93 -8.68
C LEU A 163 8.35 0.08 -7.97
N GLY A 164 8.83 1.31 -7.76
CA GLY A 164 8.14 2.30 -6.94
C GLY A 164 8.21 1.90 -5.47
N ASN A 165 7.30 2.42 -4.65
CA ASN A 165 7.37 2.19 -3.20
C ASN A 165 5.99 2.07 -2.56
N GLN A 166 5.96 1.45 -1.39
CA GLN A 166 4.81 1.43 -0.51
C GLN A 166 5.21 1.78 0.92
N VAL A 167 4.34 2.54 1.57
CA VAL A 167 4.37 2.86 3.01
C VAL A 167 3.09 2.28 3.59
N VAL A 168 3.24 1.26 4.41
CA VAL A 168 2.13 0.45 4.93
C VAL A 168 2.01 0.68 6.42
N PHE A 169 0.85 1.15 6.86
CA PHE A 169 0.53 1.30 8.28
C PHE A 169 -0.24 0.07 8.73
N SER A 170 0.40 -0.76 9.54
CA SER A 170 -0.17 -2.04 10.00
C SER A 170 -0.79 -1.96 11.40
N SER A 171 -1.02 -0.74 11.91
CA SER A 171 -1.62 -0.49 13.22
C SER A 171 -2.48 0.77 13.19
N GLU A 172 -3.69 0.70 13.75
CA GLU A 172 -4.57 1.87 13.87
C GLU A 172 -4.03 2.94 14.82
N LYS A 173 -2.96 2.66 15.58
CA LYS A 173 -2.30 3.67 16.42
C LYS A 173 -1.77 4.88 15.63
N TRP A 174 -1.63 4.74 14.31
CA TRP A 174 -1.23 5.79 13.39
C TRP A 174 -2.37 6.75 13.03
N GLU A 175 -3.62 6.46 13.38
CA GLU A 175 -4.78 7.26 12.99
C GLU A 175 -4.65 8.74 13.39
N SER A 176 -4.22 9.03 14.62
CA SER A 176 -4.01 10.40 15.10
C SER A 176 -2.76 11.09 14.53
N TYR A 177 -1.98 10.39 13.72
CA TYR A 177 -0.71 10.87 13.16
C TYR A 177 -0.80 11.08 11.64
N LEU A 178 -1.96 10.74 11.05
CA LEU A 178 -2.25 10.86 9.65
C LEU A 178 -3.50 11.71 9.46
N ARG A 179 -3.47 12.56 8.44
CA ARG A 179 -4.57 13.49 8.16
C ARG A 179 -4.96 13.38 6.70
N LEU A 180 -6.21 13.02 6.42
CA LEU A 180 -6.76 13.13 5.07
C LEU A 180 -6.94 14.62 4.73
N VAL A 181 -6.11 15.15 3.85
CA VAL A 181 -6.09 16.58 3.51
C VAL A 181 -6.87 16.88 2.22
N GLY A 182 -7.06 15.89 1.36
CA GLY A 182 -7.87 16.02 0.15
C GLY A 182 -7.96 14.72 -0.62
N TYR A 183 -8.61 14.77 -1.78
CA TYR A 183 -8.70 13.63 -2.68
C TYR A 183 -8.94 14.08 -4.12
N ASN A 184 -8.52 13.26 -5.08
CA ASN A 184 -8.71 13.49 -6.50
C ASN A 184 -9.62 12.42 -7.08
N ILE A 185 -10.68 12.79 -7.80
CA ILE A 185 -11.58 11.84 -8.49
C ILE A 185 -11.38 11.95 -10.00
N TYR A 186 -11.28 10.81 -10.68
CA TYR A 186 -11.17 10.76 -12.13
C TYR A 186 -12.55 10.79 -12.80
N VAL A 187 -12.90 11.92 -13.42
CA VAL A 187 -14.19 12.13 -14.09
C VAL A 187 -13.95 12.72 -15.47
N GLY A 188 -14.58 12.14 -16.50
CA GLY A 188 -14.54 12.68 -17.86
C GLY A 188 -13.12 12.83 -18.44
N GLY A 189 -12.21 11.91 -18.11
CA GLY A 189 -10.84 11.92 -18.63
C GLY A 189 -9.83 12.75 -17.83
N ARG A 190 -10.24 13.35 -16.72
CA ARG A 190 -9.39 14.25 -15.90
C ARG A 190 -9.52 13.98 -14.42
N TRP A 191 -8.47 14.31 -13.67
CA TRP A 191 -8.48 14.28 -12.21
C TRP A 191 -9.01 15.62 -11.67
N ILE A 192 -10.04 15.56 -10.83
CA ILE A 192 -10.65 16.71 -10.17
C ILE A 192 -10.29 16.65 -8.69
N TYR A 193 -9.66 17.71 -8.17
CA TYR A 193 -9.27 17.80 -6.77
C TYR A 193 -10.43 18.30 -5.89
N HIS A 194 -10.53 17.73 -4.70
CA HIS A 194 -11.43 18.14 -3.64
C HIS A 194 -10.64 18.30 -2.33
N GLU A 195 -10.73 19.48 -1.74
CA GLU A 195 -10.14 19.74 -0.42
C GLU A 195 -10.99 19.10 0.69
N ASN A 196 -10.34 18.56 1.72
CA ASN A 196 -11.04 18.07 2.90
C ASN A 196 -11.07 19.14 4.00
N SER A 197 -12.05 20.05 3.92
CA SER A 197 -12.17 21.22 4.80
C SER A 197 -12.31 20.91 6.29
N SER A 198 -12.68 19.68 6.67
CA SER A 198 -12.75 19.24 8.06
C SER A 198 -11.37 18.98 8.69
N ALA A 199 -10.29 19.02 7.91
CA ALA A 199 -8.93 18.79 8.37
C ALA A 199 -8.25 20.05 8.97
N THR A 200 -8.83 21.23 8.78
CA THR A 200 -8.22 22.52 9.14
C THR A 200 -8.60 23.02 10.55
N GLU A 201 -9.62 22.43 11.19
CA GLU A 201 -10.19 22.94 12.45
C GLU A 201 -9.68 22.24 13.72
N SER A 202 -8.69 21.34 13.62
CA SER A 202 -8.08 20.67 14.77
C SER A 202 -6.59 20.98 14.85
N VAL A 203 -6.28 22.18 15.33
CA VAL A 203 -4.98 22.57 15.89
C VAL A 203 -5.21 23.09 17.30
#